data_AF-A0AAW5TI87-F1
#
_entry.id   AF-A0AAW5TI87-F1
#
_cell.length_a   1.000
_cell.length_b   1.000
_cell.length_c   1.000
_cell.angle_alpha   90.00
_cell.angle_beta   90.00
_cell.angle_gamma   90.00
#
_symmetry.space_group_name_H-M   'P 1'
#
loop_
_entity.id
_entity.type
_entity.pdbx_description
1 polymer ?
#
loop_
_entity_poly.entity_id
_entity_poly.type
_entity_poly.pdbx_seq_one_letter_code
_entity_poly.pdbx_strand_id
1 'polypeptide(L)'
;MTTFQPPFTYSPIIDREPIHWPGGARVAVYLGLNVEHFLADRPSTSIWPGTADLIPDALNYGWRDYGARVGIWRTIEALDRHGIRPSVLLNSAVIEHHPQIVAAGVERDWTWLAHGRTNSILHTGFTVDEERRFLAEIADDIAEATGRRPRGWMGPGLTETAHTPELLAELGFHYVLDWTNDDQPYPLTVPGMLSVPYSVELNDLLIFGKGFTGSEFVQMVIDQYEQLRTDSSAGGRVMTLALHPFVIGQPFRHRYFDQVLEYLSAQPDAWLTTSDEIADAWRSACERQ
;
A
#
# COMPACT_ATOMS: atom_id res chain seq x y z
N MET A 1 13.04 7.95 30.55
CA MET A 1 12.65 7.29 29.29
C MET A 1 11.28 7.81 28.93
N THR A 2 11.18 8.64 27.90
CA THR A 2 9.90 9.07 27.34
C THR A 2 9.28 7.86 26.65
N THR A 3 8.13 7.40 27.12
CA THR A 3 7.39 6.31 26.49
C THR A 3 6.91 6.78 25.12
N PHE A 4 7.17 6.02 24.06
CA PHE A 4 6.59 6.28 22.75
C PHE A 4 5.06 6.37 22.87
N GLN A 5 4.48 7.43 22.31
CA GLN A 5 3.03 7.59 22.19
C GLN A 5 2.70 7.48 20.71
N PRO A 6 1.76 6.60 20.31
CA PRO A 6 1.30 6.56 18.93
C PRO A 6 0.78 7.93 18.48
N PRO A 7 0.91 8.29 17.20
CA PRO A 7 0.50 9.58 16.67
C PRO A 7 -1.03 9.67 16.48
N PHE A 8 -1.83 9.06 17.36
CA PHE A 8 -3.28 9.05 17.31
C PHE A 8 -3.89 8.82 18.69
N THR A 9 -5.13 9.26 18.87
CA THR A 9 -5.92 9.01 20.09
C THR A 9 -6.85 7.82 19.85
N TYR A 10 -7.12 7.05 20.89
CA TYR A 10 -8.13 5.99 20.81
C TYR A 10 -9.49 6.56 20.40
N SER A 11 -10.07 5.99 19.36
CA SER A 11 -11.41 6.28 18.88
C SER A 11 -12.00 4.96 18.38
N PRO A 12 -13.06 4.41 19.00
CA PRO A 12 -13.69 3.20 18.50
C PRO A 12 -14.63 3.52 17.35
N ILE A 13 -14.72 2.61 16.37
CA ILE A 13 -15.53 2.80 15.15
C ILE A 13 -17.04 3.02 15.43
N ILE A 14 -17.53 2.57 16.58
CA ILE A 14 -18.93 2.67 17.00
C ILE A 14 -19.34 4.08 17.47
N ASP A 15 -18.37 4.94 17.81
CA ASP A 15 -18.63 6.28 18.33
C ASP A 15 -18.42 7.37 17.27
N ARG A 16 -18.06 6.98 16.04
CA ARG A 16 -17.71 7.89 14.95
C ARG A 16 -18.93 8.25 14.11
N GLU A 17 -18.93 9.48 13.59
CA GLU A 17 -19.91 9.89 12.59
C GLU A 17 -19.80 9.00 11.34
N PRO A 18 -20.94 8.56 10.75
CA PRO A 18 -20.92 7.73 9.56
C PRO A 18 -20.22 8.41 8.37
N ILE A 19 -19.26 7.70 7.77
CA ILE A 19 -18.64 8.14 6.53
C ILE A 19 -19.57 7.81 5.35
N HIS A 20 -19.76 8.75 4.43
CA HIS A 20 -20.52 8.53 3.20
C HIS A 20 -19.59 8.63 2.00
N TRP A 21 -19.34 7.49 1.33
CA TRP A 21 -18.51 7.45 0.14
C TRP A 21 -19.24 7.98 -1.10
N PRO A 22 -18.49 8.47 -2.11
CA PRO A 22 -19.06 8.88 -3.39
C PRO A 22 -19.99 7.82 -3.99
N GLY A 23 -21.06 8.29 -4.65
CA GLY A 23 -22.03 7.40 -5.29
C GLY A 23 -22.87 6.54 -4.34
N GLY A 24 -22.79 6.76 -3.03
CA GLY A 24 -23.47 5.91 -2.03
C GLY A 24 -22.79 4.57 -1.84
N ALA A 25 -21.53 4.43 -2.25
CA ALA A 25 -20.76 3.21 -2.05
C ALA A 25 -20.66 2.86 -0.56
N ARG A 26 -20.64 1.57 -0.28
CA ARG A 26 -20.55 1.01 1.07
C ARG A 26 -19.12 0.75 1.48
N VAL A 27 -18.31 0.29 0.53
CA VAL A 27 -16.90 -0.04 0.74
C VAL A 27 -16.06 0.68 -0.30
N ALA A 28 -15.09 1.48 0.14
CA ALA A 28 -14.03 2.00 -0.71
C ALA A 28 -12.95 0.92 -0.83
N VAL A 29 -12.68 0.45 -2.05
CA VAL A 29 -11.73 -0.63 -2.29
C VAL A 29 -10.55 -0.08 -3.08
N TYR A 30 -9.34 -0.27 -2.57
CA TYR A 30 -8.13 0.06 -3.32
C TYR A 30 -7.11 -1.08 -3.31
N LEU A 31 -6.29 -1.12 -4.36
CA LEU A 31 -5.19 -2.07 -4.49
C LEU A 31 -3.89 -1.38 -4.10
N GLY A 32 -3.25 -1.86 -3.03
CA GLY A 32 -1.90 -1.46 -2.64
C GLY A 32 -0.88 -2.28 -3.41
N LEU A 33 -0.40 -1.78 -4.54
CA LEU A 33 0.56 -2.47 -5.40
C LEU A 33 1.98 -2.10 -5.01
N ASN A 34 2.68 -3.02 -4.35
CA ASN A 34 4.05 -2.82 -3.90
C ASN A 34 5.03 -3.02 -5.06
N VAL A 35 5.63 -1.92 -5.55
CA VAL A 35 6.64 -1.93 -6.61
C VAL A 35 7.98 -1.58 -5.97
N GLU A 36 8.76 -2.63 -5.73
CA GLU A 36 9.86 -2.60 -4.79
C GLU A 36 11.20 -2.91 -5.46
N HIS A 37 12.28 -2.39 -4.88
CA HIS A 37 13.65 -2.70 -5.24
C HIS A 37 14.40 -3.22 -4.01
N PHE A 38 15.29 -4.18 -4.23
CA PHE A 38 16.03 -4.88 -3.19
C PHE A 38 17.52 -4.88 -3.53
N LEU A 39 18.37 -4.69 -2.52
CA LEU A 39 19.81 -4.79 -2.68
C LEU A 39 20.24 -6.27 -2.67
N ALA A 40 21.13 -6.65 -3.60
CA ALA A 40 21.54 -8.04 -3.80
C ALA A 40 22.47 -8.58 -2.70
N ASP A 41 23.10 -7.69 -1.93
CA ASP A 41 24.06 -7.97 -0.88
C ASP A 41 23.51 -7.69 0.53
N ARG A 42 22.20 -7.46 0.65
CA ARG A 42 21.52 -7.22 1.91
C ARG A 42 20.36 -8.21 2.13
N PRO A 43 20.20 -8.74 3.35
CA PRO A 43 19.00 -9.47 3.72
C PRO A 43 17.74 -8.62 3.54
N SER A 44 16.65 -9.26 3.13
CA SER A 44 15.32 -8.65 3.02
C SER A 44 14.26 -9.76 3.01
N THR A 45 13.03 -9.46 2.59
CA THR A 45 11.91 -10.39 2.47
C THR A 45 12.35 -11.68 1.79
N SER A 46 12.23 -12.80 2.49
CA SER A 46 12.77 -14.09 2.04
C SER A 46 11.65 -15.13 1.94
N ILE A 47 11.55 -15.81 0.80
CA ILE A 47 10.70 -16.98 0.64
C ILE A 47 11.28 -18.18 1.39
N TRP A 48 12.61 -18.22 1.53
CA TRP A 48 13.31 -19.20 2.34
C TRP A 48 14.33 -18.53 3.27
N PRO A 49 14.07 -18.45 4.59
CA PRO A 49 14.97 -17.80 5.54
C PRO A 49 16.36 -18.42 5.62
N GLY A 50 16.51 -19.71 5.30
CA GLY A 50 17.77 -20.44 5.47
C GLY A 50 18.92 -19.97 4.55
N THR A 51 18.65 -19.15 3.54
CA THR A 51 19.69 -18.54 2.68
C THR A 51 19.80 -17.02 2.85
N ALA A 52 19.01 -16.41 3.73
CA ALA A 52 18.89 -14.94 3.83
C ALA A 52 20.20 -14.22 4.20
N ASP A 53 21.11 -14.91 4.87
CA ASP A 53 22.42 -14.37 5.27
C ASP A 53 23.55 -14.65 4.25
N LEU A 54 23.27 -15.35 3.14
CA LEU A 54 24.26 -15.63 2.10
C LEU A 54 24.54 -14.38 1.24
N ILE A 55 25.79 -14.22 0.78
CA ILE A 55 26.17 -13.15 -0.14
C ILE A 55 26.94 -13.75 -1.33
N PRO A 56 26.33 -13.83 -2.53
CA PRO A 56 24.96 -13.42 -2.85
C PRO A 56 23.91 -14.46 -2.41
N ASP A 57 22.74 -13.99 -1.96
CA ASP A 57 21.53 -14.80 -1.77
C ASP A 57 20.73 -14.87 -3.08
N ALA A 58 21.24 -15.69 -4.01
CA ALA A 58 20.64 -15.82 -5.33
C ALA A 58 19.18 -16.31 -5.30
N LEU A 59 18.81 -17.12 -4.30
CA LEU A 59 17.47 -17.68 -4.16
C LEU A 59 16.44 -16.59 -3.86
N ASN A 60 16.62 -15.86 -2.75
CA ASN A 60 15.60 -14.89 -2.37
C ASN A 60 15.69 -13.63 -3.25
N TYR A 61 16.88 -13.21 -3.68
CA TYR A 61 17.00 -12.09 -4.62
C TYR A 61 16.31 -12.39 -5.95
N GLY A 62 16.58 -13.56 -6.55
CA GLY A 62 15.96 -13.95 -7.82
C GLY A 62 14.44 -14.08 -7.72
N TRP A 63 13.93 -14.56 -6.58
CA TRP A 63 12.49 -14.60 -6.33
C TRP A 63 11.85 -13.21 -6.32
N ARG A 64 12.47 -12.22 -5.68
CA ARG A 64 11.98 -10.83 -5.66
C ARG A 64 12.11 -10.15 -7.03
N ASP A 65 13.24 -10.33 -7.72
CA ASP A 65 13.51 -9.77 -9.05
C ASP A 65 12.49 -10.24 -10.11
N TYR A 66 11.93 -11.46 -9.95
CA TYR A 66 10.83 -11.94 -10.79
C TYR A 66 9.66 -10.94 -10.85
N GLY A 67 9.39 -10.22 -9.77
CA GLY A 67 8.32 -9.24 -9.68
C GLY A 67 8.48 -8.11 -10.70
N ALA A 68 9.63 -7.44 -10.70
CA ALA A 68 9.92 -6.36 -11.65
C ALA A 68 10.12 -6.86 -13.09
N ARG A 69 10.63 -8.09 -13.25
CA ARG A 69 10.95 -8.67 -14.57
C ARG A 69 9.74 -9.23 -15.31
N VAL A 70 8.84 -9.91 -14.60
CA VAL A 70 7.76 -10.72 -15.20
C VAL A 70 6.42 -10.45 -14.52
N GLY A 71 6.39 -10.49 -13.19
CA GLY A 71 5.14 -10.44 -12.43
C GLY A 71 4.34 -9.16 -12.67
N ILE A 72 5.02 -8.01 -12.72
CA ILE A 72 4.40 -6.69 -12.86
C ILE A 72 3.64 -6.55 -14.18
N TRP A 73 4.19 -7.06 -15.28
CA TRP A 73 3.57 -6.95 -16.60
C TRP A 73 2.28 -7.75 -16.69
N ARG A 74 2.25 -8.94 -16.08
CA ARG A 74 1.03 -9.73 -15.97
C ARG A 74 -0.01 -9.04 -15.07
N THR A 75 0.44 -8.44 -13.97
CA THR A 75 -0.43 -7.63 -13.09
C THR A 75 -1.04 -6.45 -13.85
N ILE A 76 -0.25 -5.71 -14.63
CA ILE A 76 -0.73 -4.61 -15.49
C ILE A 76 -1.83 -5.09 -16.43
N GLU A 77 -1.62 -6.19 -17.15
CA GLU A 77 -2.61 -6.74 -18.08
C GLU A 77 -3.93 -7.11 -17.39
N ALA A 78 -3.88 -7.59 -16.14
CA ALA A 78 -5.10 -7.87 -15.37
C ALA A 78 -5.80 -6.58 -14.92
N LEU A 79 -5.05 -5.60 -14.40
CA LEU A 79 -5.60 -4.30 -14.02
C LEU A 79 -6.27 -3.60 -15.21
N ASP A 80 -5.63 -3.60 -16.38
CA ASP A 80 -6.16 -3.01 -17.61
C ASP A 80 -7.47 -3.69 -18.05
N ARG A 81 -7.56 -5.03 -17.95
CA ARG A 81 -8.78 -5.79 -18.30
C ARG A 81 -9.99 -5.40 -17.44
N HIS A 82 -9.77 -5.04 -16.18
CA HIS A 82 -10.82 -4.68 -15.23
C HIS A 82 -10.96 -3.16 -15.04
N GLY A 83 -10.15 -2.35 -15.72
CA GLY A 83 -10.17 -0.89 -15.61
C GLY A 83 -9.80 -0.36 -14.23
N ILE A 84 -8.93 -1.06 -13.49
CA ILE A 84 -8.58 -0.72 -12.11
C ILE A 84 -7.27 0.07 -12.05
N ARG A 85 -7.30 1.20 -11.34
CA ARG A 85 -6.16 2.06 -11.06
C ARG A 85 -5.60 1.74 -9.67
N PRO A 86 -4.39 1.18 -9.53
CA PRO A 86 -3.81 0.86 -8.23
C PRO A 86 -3.26 2.11 -7.53
N SER A 87 -3.09 1.98 -6.20
CA SER A 87 -2.23 2.84 -5.39
C SER A 87 -0.88 2.16 -5.28
N VAL A 88 0.12 2.71 -5.97
CA VAL A 88 1.45 2.11 -6.09
C VAL A 88 2.33 2.59 -4.95
N LEU A 89 2.79 1.62 -4.16
CA LEU A 89 3.78 1.80 -3.11
C LEU A 89 5.16 1.66 -3.76
N LEU A 90 5.74 2.79 -4.14
CA LEU A 90 6.94 2.85 -4.97
C LEU A 90 8.20 3.07 -4.12
N ASN A 91 9.13 2.13 -4.19
CA ASN A 91 10.50 2.39 -3.78
C ASN A 91 11.17 3.35 -4.79
N SER A 92 11.78 4.46 -4.37
CA SER A 92 12.35 5.42 -5.33
C SER A 92 13.45 4.83 -6.22
N ALA A 93 14.21 3.83 -5.75
CA ALA A 93 15.24 3.18 -6.56
C ALA A 93 14.69 2.41 -7.77
N VAL A 94 13.38 2.10 -7.81
CA VAL A 94 12.73 1.50 -9.00
C VAL A 94 12.81 2.44 -10.19
N ILE A 95 12.84 3.76 -9.98
CA ILE A 95 12.93 4.75 -11.06
C ILE A 95 14.19 4.54 -11.89
N GLU A 96 15.33 4.33 -11.23
CA GLU A 96 16.61 4.08 -11.90
C GLU A 96 16.67 2.66 -12.47
N HIS A 97 16.26 1.66 -11.69
CA HIS A 97 16.49 0.25 -12.03
C HIS A 97 15.44 -0.35 -12.97
N HIS A 98 14.20 0.12 -12.93
CA HIS A 98 13.08 -0.41 -13.69
C HIS A 98 12.18 0.72 -14.27
N PRO A 99 12.74 1.71 -15.00
CA PRO A 99 12.01 2.89 -15.46
C PRO A 99 10.79 2.55 -16.35
N GLN A 100 10.80 1.39 -17.01
CA GLN A 100 9.67 0.92 -17.83
C GLN A 100 8.39 0.74 -16.99
N ILE A 101 8.52 0.31 -15.73
CA ILE A 101 7.37 0.14 -14.82
C ILE A 101 6.77 1.52 -14.50
N VAL A 102 7.62 2.51 -14.22
CA VAL A 102 7.19 3.88 -13.93
C VAL A 102 6.48 4.48 -15.16
N ALA A 103 7.07 4.35 -16.34
CA ALA A 103 6.48 4.82 -17.59
C ALA A 103 5.10 4.19 -17.86
N ALA A 104 4.97 2.87 -17.65
CA ALA A 104 3.70 2.16 -17.84
C ALA A 104 2.62 2.63 -16.86
N GLY A 105 3.00 2.95 -15.62
CA GLY A 105 2.08 3.48 -14.61
C GLY A 105 1.65 4.92 -14.89
N VAL A 106 2.55 5.77 -15.40
CA VAL A 106 2.25 7.16 -15.78
C VAL A 106 1.24 7.18 -16.93
N GLU A 107 1.42 6.31 -17.93
CA GLU A 107 0.47 6.14 -19.04
C GLU A 107 -0.94 5.76 -18.56
N ARG A 108 -1.03 5.03 -17.44
CA ARG A 108 -2.27 4.50 -16.86
C ARG A 108 -2.82 5.34 -15.71
N ASP A 109 -2.25 6.52 -15.49
CA ASP A 109 -2.67 7.45 -14.44
C ASP A 109 -2.61 6.83 -13.02
N TRP A 110 -1.68 5.92 -12.74
CA TRP A 110 -1.57 5.29 -11.43
C TRP A 110 -1.37 6.33 -10.30
N THR A 111 -1.87 6.01 -9.11
CA THR A 111 -1.60 6.81 -7.91
C THR A 111 -0.24 6.39 -7.34
N TRP A 112 0.64 7.37 -7.06
CA TRP A 112 2.02 7.12 -6.62
C TRP A 112 2.23 7.51 -5.16
N LEU A 113 2.57 6.52 -4.33
CA LEU A 113 2.91 6.69 -2.93
C LEU A 113 4.40 6.42 -2.74
N ALA A 114 4.99 7.13 -1.78
CA ALA A 114 6.36 6.89 -1.39
C ALA A 114 6.45 5.68 -0.46
N HIS A 115 7.35 4.74 -0.79
CA HIS A 115 7.57 3.53 -0.01
C HIS A 115 9.06 3.33 0.32
N GLY A 116 9.76 4.36 0.81
CA GLY A 116 11.21 4.28 1.03
C GLY A 116 12.04 4.29 -0.26
N ARG A 117 13.37 4.20 -0.11
CA ARG A 117 14.29 4.10 -1.25
C ARG A 117 14.38 2.69 -1.80
N THR A 118 14.47 1.70 -0.91
CA THR A 118 14.48 0.26 -1.18
C THR A 118 13.80 -0.46 -0.03
N ASN A 119 13.43 -1.72 -0.20
CA ASN A 119 13.00 -2.59 0.89
C ASN A 119 14.16 -3.35 1.58
N SER A 120 15.39 -2.86 1.41
CA SER A 120 16.59 -3.35 2.09
C SER A 120 17.14 -2.36 3.12
N ILE A 121 16.64 -1.12 3.14
CA ILE A 121 17.09 -0.06 4.04
C ILE A 121 15.88 0.52 4.75
N LEU A 122 15.87 0.41 6.07
CA LEU A 122 14.88 1.05 6.93
C LEU A 122 15.45 2.38 7.40
N HIS A 123 14.62 3.42 7.45
CA HIS A 123 14.99 4.72 8.05
C HIS A 123 14.98 4.67 9.58
N THR A 124 14.45 3.59 10.17
CA THR A 124 14.49 3.37 11.62
C THR A 124 15.94 3.35 12.10
N GLY A 125 16.30 4.30 12.96
CA GLY A 125 17.67 4.47 13.47
C GLY A 125 18.42 5.65 12.87
N PHE A 126 17.85 6.34 11.87
CA PHE A 126 18.36 7.63 11.41
C PHE A 126 18.17 8.71 12.47
N THR A 127 19.07 9.68 12.47
CA THR A 127 18.80 10.97 13.13
C THR A 127 17.68 11.70 12.41
N VAL A 128 17.02 12.66 13.08
CA VAL A 128 15.91 13.44 12.50
C VAL A 128 16.32 14.14 11.18
N ASP A 129 17.55 14.65 11.10
CA ASP A 129 18.04 15.32 9.88
C ASP A 129 18.38 14.35 8.74
N GLU A 130 18.86 13.15 9.06
CA GLU A 130 19.04 12.08 8.08
C GLU A 130 17.69 11.59 7.55
N GLU A 131 16.72 11.39 8.44
CA GLU A 131 15.36 10.99 8.08
C GLU A 131 14.69 12.05 7.21
N ARG A 132 14.69 13.33 7.62
CA ARG A 132 14.08 14.41 6.83
C ARG A 132 14.63 14.46 5.40
N ARG A 133 15.96 14.39 5.27
CA ARG A 133 16.62 14.39 3.96
C ARG A 133 16.29 13.14 3.15
N PHE A 134 16.29 11.96 3.79
CA PHE A 134 15.94 10.71 3.13
C PHE A 134 14.51 10.74 2.58
N LEU A 135 13.53 11.20 3.38
CA LEU A 135 12.14 11.35 2.98
C LEU A 135 11.97 12.39 1.85
N ALA A 136 12.68 13.51 1.94
CA ALA A 136 12.64 14.57 0.92
C ALA A 136 13.18 14.09 -0.43
N GLU A 137 14.34 13.42 -0.43
CA GLU A 137 14.95 12.85 -1.64
C GLU A 137 13.99 11.87 -2.34
N ILE A 138 13.35 10.97 -1.60
CA ILE A 138 12.36 10.03 -2.16
C ILE A 138 11.18 10.77 -2.79
N ALA A 139 10.64 11.78 -2.10
CA ALA A 139 9.51 12.56 -2.60
C ALA A 139 9.86 13.31 -3.89
N ASP A 140 11.06 13.87 -3.97
CA ASP A 140 11.56 14.60 -5.13
C ASP A 140 11.82 13.66 -6.31
N ASP A 141 12.47 12.51 -6.08
CA ASP A 141 12.71 11.47 -7.11
C ASP A 141 11.38 11.04 -7.76
N ILE A 142 10.37 10.72 -6.94
CA ILE A 142 9.05 10.29 -7.43
C ILE A 142 8.35 11.42 -8.18
N ALA A 143 8.43 12.66 -7.68
CA ALA A 143 7.82 13.81 -8.33
C ALA A 143 8.44 14.07 -9.71
N GLU A 144 9.76 13.99 -9.84
CA GLU A 144 10.47 14.16 -11.11
C GLU A 144 10.11 13.06 -12.10
N ALA A 145 10.10 11.79 -11.67
CA ALA A 145 9.87 10.66 -12.55
C ALA A 145 8.42 10.49 -13.01
N THR A 146 7.46 10.87 -12.16
CA THR A 146 6.02 10.63 -12.41
C THR A 146 5.25 11.90 -12.77
N GLY A 147 5.85 13.08 -12.57
CA GLY A 147 5.17 14.37 -12.66
C GLY A 147 4.19 14.66 -11.51
N ARG A 148 4.14 13.79 -10.49
CA ARG A 148 3.25 13.92 -9.34
C ARG A 148 4.03 13.74 -8.04
N ARG A 149 3.96 14.75 -7.16
CA ARG A 149 4.51 14.62 -5.82
C ARG A 149 3.66 13.60 -5.03
N PRO A 150 4.26 12.59 -4.39
CA PRO A 150 3.50 11.62 -3.61
C PRO A 150 2.84 12.31 -2.42
N ARG A 151 1.58 11.96 -2.16
CA ARG A 151 0.77 12.51 -1.07
C ARG A 151 0.67 11.55 0.11
N GLY A 152 0.82 10.25 -0.17
CA GLY A 152 0.83 9.16 0.80
C GLY A 152 2.22 8.59 1.01
N TRP A 153 2.45 8.11 2.22
CA TRP A 153 3.65 7.39 2.63
C TRP A 153 3.29 6.02 3.22
N MET A 154 4.15 5.04 2.99
CA MET A 154 4.24 3.83 3.80
C MET A 154 5.70 3.50 4.02
N GLY A 155 6.16 3.30 5.24
CA GLY A 155 7.54 2.89 5.49
C GLY A 155 7.80 1.47 4.97
N PRO A 156 9.01 1.16 4.45
CA PRO A 156 9.42 -0.22 4.20
C PRO A 156 9.15 -1.10 5.42
N GLY A 157 8.39 -2.18 5.24
CA GLY A 157 8.00 -3.07 6.35
C GLY A 157 7.06 -2.44 7.38
N LEU A 158 6.29 -1.39 7.03
CA LEU A 158 5.40 -0.65 7.92
C LEU A 158 6.15 0.00 9.09
N THR A 159 7.32 0.56 8.77
CA THR A 159 8.21 1.13 9.78
C THR A 159 8.11 2.65 9.83
N GLU A 160 8.09 3.19 11.04
CA GLU A 160 8.14 4.63 11.32
C GLU A 160 9.07 4.90 12.50
N THR A 161 9.55 6.13 12.61
CA THR A 161 10.11 6.71 13.84
C THR A 161 9.04 7.58 14.51
N ALA A 162 9.31 8.05 15.73
CA ALA A 162 8.43 9.01 16.40
C ALA A 162 8.32 10.36 15.68
N HIS A 163 9.22 10.64 14.73
CA HIS A 163 9.27 11.90 13.99
C HIS A 163 8.71 11.76 12.56
N THR A 164 8.59 10.53 12.02
CA THR A 164 8.17 10.31 10.63
C THR A 164 6.90 11.08 10.26
N PRO A 165 5.78 11.03 11.02
CA PRO A 165 4.57 11.72 10.62
C PRO A 165 4.71 13.26 10.58
N GLU A 166 5.48 13.85 11.51
CA GLU A 166 5.75 15.30 11.52
C GLU A 166 6.62 15.72 10.34
N LEU A 167 7.68 14.96 10.06
CA LEU A 167 8.57 15.20 8.91
C LEU A 167 7.83 15.07 7.58
N LEU A 168 6.96 14.07 7.45
CA LEU A 168 6.13 13.88 6.27
C LEU A 168 5.18 15.08 6.06
N ALA A 169 4.56 15.58 7.13
CA ALA A 169 3.71 16.78 7.05
C ALA A 169 4.51 18.02 6.60
N GLU A 170 5.73 18.23 7.11
CA GLU A 170 6.64 19.30 6.68
C GLU A 170 6.96 19.21 5.17
N LEU A 171 7.06 17.99 4.64
CA LEU A 171 7.41 17.70 3.24
C LEU A 171 6.20 17.70 2.29
N GLY A 172 5.00 17.96 2.81
CA GLY A 172 3.77 18.08 2.03
C GLY A 172 3.00 16.77 1.82
N PHE A 173 3.33 15.72 2.57
CA PHE A 173 2.49 14.53 2.63
C PHE A 173 1.22 14.81 3.46
N HIS A 174 0.24 13.94 3.28
CA HIS A 174 -1.12 14.14 3.79
C HIS A 174 -1.67 12.92 4.52
N TYR A 175 -1.10 11.74 4.28
CA TYR A 175 -1.49 10.53 4.98
C TYR A 175 -0.36 9.50 5.02
N VAL A 176 -0.48 8.57 5.97
CA VAL A 176 0.35 7.38 6.10
C VAL A 176 -0.53 6.12 6.00
N LEU A 177 0.10 4.99 5.71
CA LEU A 177 -0.53 3.67 5.63
C LEU A 177 0.02 2.68 6.68
N ASP A 178 1.02 3.09 7.46
CA ASP A 178 1.76 2.22 8.38
C ASP A 178 0.92 1.65 9.54
N TRP A 179 -0.17 2.31 9.90
CA TRP A 179 -1.01 1.95 11.04
C TRP A 179 -2.19 1.07 10.62
N THR A 180 -1.99 -0.26 10.68
CA THR A 180 -3.01 -1.25 10.30
C THR A 180 -3.94 -1.60 11.46
N ASN A 181 -4.70 -0.62 11.93
CA ASN A 181 -5.51 -0.71 13.15
C ASN A 181 -6.97 -0.27 12.98
N ASP A 182 -7.44 -0.07 11.74
CA ASP A 182 -8.78 0.46 11.49
C ASP A 182 -9.33 0.07 10.10
N ASP A 183 -10.66 0.14 9.95
CA ASP A 183 -11.38 -0.04 8.68
C ASP A 183 -11.86 1.29 8.10
N GLN A 184 -11.52 2.42 8.75
CA GLN A 184 -11.82 3.78 8.30
C GLN A 184 -10.58 4.66 8.41
N PRO A 185 -10.43 5.68 7.55
CA PRO A 185 -9.42 6.70 7.78
C PRO A 185 -9.70 7.47 9.06
N TYR A 186 -8.64 7.92 9.73
CA TYR A 186 -8.73 8.71 10.95
C TYR A 186 -7.59 9.73 11.03
N PRO A 187 -7.78 10.86 11.75
CA PRO A 187 -6.75 11.87 11.87
C PRO A 187 -5.64 11.44 12.82
N LEU A 188 -4.40 11.75 12.45
CA LEU A 188 -3.28 11.68 13.37
C LEU A 188 -3.27 12.90 14.31
N THR A 189 -2.50 12.83 15.39
CA THR A 189 -2.22 13.98 16.26
C THR A 189 -1.40 15.06 15.56
N VAL A 190 -0.70 14.71 14.49
CA VAL A 190 -0.01 15.66 13.60
C VAL A 190 -1.04 16.36 12.71
N PRO A 191 -1.19 17.70 12.81
CA PRO A 191 -2.20 18.43 12.07
C PRO A 191 -2.11 18.20 10.56
N GLY A 192 -3.26 17.90 9.94
CA GLY A 192 -3.34 17.69 8.50
C GLY A 192 -2.82 16.34 8.01
N MET A 193 -2.41 15.44 8.90
CA MET A 193 -2.05 14.05 8.57
C MET A 193 -3.18 13.09 8.94
N LEU A 194 -3.37 12.07 8.10
CA LEU A 194 -4.34 11.01 8.31
C LEU A 194 -3.64 9.65 8.33
N SER A 195 -4.21 8.68 9.02
CA SER A 195 -4.01 7.27 8.69
C SER A 195 -5.09 6.86 7.71
N VAL A 196 -4.70 6.29 6.57
CA VAL A 196 -5.62 5.59 5.67
C VAL A 196 -5.40 4.08 5.86
N PRO A 197 -6.46 3.25 6.00
CA PRO A 197 -6.29 1.84 6.27
C PRO A 197 -5.40 1.13 5.25
N TYR A 198 -4.50 0.28 5.74
CA TYR A 198 -3.75 -0.73 4.99
C TYR A 198 -3.95 -2.10 5.65
N SER A 199 -3.61 -3.18 4.95
CA SER A 199 -3.87 -4.55 5.42
C SER A 199 -2.59 -5.37 5.54
N VAL A 200 -2.35 -5.90 6.74
CA VAL A 200 -1.40 -6.99 6.99
C VAL A 200 -2.09 -8.35 6.80
N GLU A 201 -3.38 -8.46 7.11
CA GLU A 201 -4.09 -9.74 7.03
C GLU A 201 -4.37 -10.14 5.58
N LEU A 202 -4.99 -9.24 4.81
CA LEU A 202 -5.28 -9.44 3.38
C LEU A 202 -4.12 -8.98 2.50
N ASN A 203 -2.99 -9.64 2.71
CA ASN A 203 -1.72 -9.35 2.06
C ASN A 203 -1.17 -10.62 1.40
N ASP A 204 -0.98 -10.59 0.08
CA ASP A 204 -0.62 -11.77 -0.70
C ASP A 204 0.68 -12.44 -0.20
N LEU A 205 1.69 -11.64 0.19
CA LEU A 205 2.95 -12.13 0.73
C LEU A 205 2.73 -12.98 1.98
N LEU A 206 1.84 -12.54 2.88
CA LEU A 206 1.55 -13.25 4.12
C LEU A 206 0.59 -14.41 3.94
N ILE A 207 -0.46 -14.24 3.14
CA ILE A 207 -1.42 -15.30 2.81
C ILE A 207 -0.69 -16.47 2.15
N PHE A 208 0.04 -16.22 1.07
CA PHE A 208 0.73 -17.29 0.37
C PHE A 208 1.95 -17.81 1.13
N GLY A 209 2.58 -16.99 1.98
CA GLY A 209 3.62 -17.42 2.90
C GLY A 209 3.13 -18.40 3.97
N LYS A 210 1.85 -18.28 4.40
CA LYS A 210 1.18 -19.23 5.30
C LYS A 210 0.68 -20.51 4.60
N GLY A 211 0.85 -20.62 3.28
CA GLY A 211 0.51 -21.82 2.52
C GLY A 211 -0.92 -21.90 1.98
N PHE A 212 -1.69 -20.80 2.05
CA PHE A 212 -3.01 -20.76 1.43
C PHE A 212 -2.93 -20.86 -0.10
N THR A 213 -3.94 -21.48 -0.68
CA THR A 213 -4.12 -21.67 -2.13
C THR A 213 -4.73 -20.44 -2.79
N GLY A 214 -4.62 -20.35 -4.12
CA GLY A 214 -5.23 -19.24 -4.86
C GLY A 214 -6.77 -19.20 -4.77
N SER A 215 -7.44 -20.35 -4.66
CA SER A 215 -8.89 -20.40 -4.43
C SER A 215 -9.29 -19.93 -3.03
N GLU A 216 -8.48 -20.24 -2.01
CA GLU A 216 -8.70 -19.71 -0.67
C GLU A 216 -8.50 -18.19 -0.64
N PHE A 217 -7.50 -17.68 -1.37
CA PHE A 217 -7.30 -16.24 -1.54
C PHE A 217 -8.54 -15.54 -2.14
N VAL A 218 -9.15 -16.11 -3.19
CA VAL A 218 -10.41 -15.57 -3.75
C VAL A 218 -11.50 -15.52 -2.69
N GLN A 219 -11.70 -16.63 -1.96
CA GLN A 219 -12.73 -16.70 -0.92
C GLN A 219 -12.48 -15.69 0.20
N MET A 220 -11.23 -15.51 0.64
CA MET A 220 -10.87 -14.52 1.66
C MET A 220 -11.22 -13.10 1.24
N VAL A 221 -10.97 -12.74 -0.04
CA VAL A 221 -11.35 -11.43 -0.57
C VAL A 221 -12.87 -11.26 -0.56
N ILE A 222 -13.62 -12.26 -1.02
CA ILE A 222 -15.09 -12.24 -1.02
C ILE A 222 -15.62 -12.06 0.40
N ASP A 223 -15.14 -12.88 1.34
CA ASP A 223 -15.58 -12.86 2.74
C ASP A 223 -15.30 -11.50 3.39
N GLN A 224 -14.11 -10.93 3.16
CA GLN A 224 -13.76 -9.62 3.68
C GLN A 224 -14.63 -8.51 3.08
N TYR A 225 -14.85 -8.52 1.76
CA TYR A 225 -15.73 -7.54 1.13
C TYR A 225 -17.15 -7.61 1.69
N GLU A 226 -17.75 -8.79 1.76
CA GLU A 226 -19.12 -8.98 2.26
C GLU A 226 -19.26 -8.60 3.74
N GLN A 227 -18.25 -8.89 4.56
CA GLN A 227 -18.24 -8.48 5.96
C GLN A 227 -18.14 -6.96 6.11
N LEU A 228 -17.17 -6.31 5.45
CA LEU A 228 -17.03 -4.85 5.47
C LEU A 228 -18.27 -4.15 4.91
N ARG A 229 -18.87 -4.73 3.86
CA ARG A 229 -20.13 -4.27 3.30
C ARG A 229 -21.22 -4.34 4.36
N THR A 230 -21.39 -5.46 5.07
CA THR A 230 -22.36 -5.61 6.17
C THR A 230 -22.15 -4.56 7.26
N ASP A 231 -20.91 -4.40 7.73
CA ASP A 231 -20.53 -3.45 8.77
C ASP A 231 -20.73 -1.99 8.34
N SER A 232 -20.78 -1.75 7.03
CA SER A 232 -20.95 -0.40 6.49
C SER A 232 -22.31 0.24 6.82
N SER A 233 -23.25 -0.52 7.40
CA SER A 233 -24.54 0.02 7.87
C SER A 233 -24.36 1.13 8.91
N ALA A 234 -23.24 1.13 9.64
CA ALA A 234 -22.84 2.17 10.59
C ALA A 234 -21.93 3.27 9.97
N GLY A 235 -21.71 3.25 8.65
CA GLY A 235 -20.83 4.18 7.94
C GLY A 235 -19.86 3.45 7.00
N GLY A 236 -19.33 4.14 6.00
CA GLY A 236 -18.44 3.54 4.99
C GLY A 236 -17.23 2.82 5.60
N ARG A 237 -16.75 1.79 4.91
CA ARG A 237 -15.51 1.05 5.24
C ARG A 237 -14.50 1.15 4.11
N VAL A 238 -13.23 0.86 4.42
CA VAL A 238 -12.14 0.75 3.46
C VAL A 238 -11.68 -0.70 3.41
N MET A 239 -11.52 -1.23 2.20
CA MET A 239 -10.88 -2.51 1.93
C MET A 239 -9.59 -2.26 1.16
N THR A 240 -8.48 -2.75 1.70
CA THR A 240 -7.19 -2.75 1.01
C THR A 240 -6.82 -4.16 0.61
N LEU A 241 -6.39 -4.33 -0.63
CA LEU A 241 -5.70 -5.55 -1.07
C LEU A 241 -4.22 -5.25 -1.29
N ALA A 242 -3.36 -5.77 -0.41
CA ALA A 242 -1.91 -5.60 -0.50
C ALA A 242 -1.29 -6.68 -1.40
N LEU A 243 -0.59 -6.23 -2.45
CA LEU A 243 -0.14 -7.08 -3.55
C LEU A 243 1.34 -6.85 -3.87
N HIS A 244 2.06 -7.93 -4.16
CA HIS A 244 3.46 -7.91 -4.55
C HIS A 244 3.62 -8.65 -5.89
N PRO A 245 4.14 -8.00 -6.96
CA PRO A 245 4.28 -8.64 -8.27
C PRO A 245 5.08 -9.95 -8.26
N PHE A 246 6.07 -10.11 -7.38
CA PHE A 246 6.82 -11.37 -7.26
C PHE A 246 6.04 -12.51 -6.58
N VAL A 247 4.91 -12.20 -5.94
CA VAL A 247 3.99 -13.15 -5.31
C VAL A 247 2.76 -13.38 -6.19
N ILE A 248 1.90 -12.37 -6.37
CA ILE A 248 0.65 -12.51 -7.12
C ILE A 248 0.89 -12.72 -8.62
N GLY A 249 2.02 -12.22 -9.12
CA GLY A 249 2.44 -12.39 -10.51
C GLY A 249 2.97 -13.80 -10.81
N GLN A 250 2.97 -14.77 -9.89
CA GLN A 250 3.26 -16.16 -10.21
C GLN A 250 2.09 -16.78 -11.02
N PRO A 251 2.32 -17.55 -12.10
CA PRO A 251 1.24 -17.97 -13.01
C PRO A 251 0.06 -18.69 -12.33
N PHE A 252 0.37 -19.58 -11.38
CA PHE A 252 -0.65 -20.35 -10.67
C PHE A 252 -1.45 -19.53 -9.66
N ARG A 253 -0.92 -18.39 -9.19
CA ARG A 253 -1.63 -17.43 -8.31
C ARG A 253 -2.38 -16.38 -9.13
N HIS A 254 -1.80 -15.93 -10.24
CA HIS A 254 -2.30 -14.82 -11.02
C HIS A 254 -3.71 -15.07 -11.60
N ARG A 255 -4.03 -16.29 -12.03
CA ARG A 255 -5.40 -16.62 -12.48
C ARG A 255 -6.47 -16.32 -11.43
N TYR A 256 -6.14 -16.43 -10.15
CA TYR A 256 -7.06 -16.19 -9.03
C TYR A 256 -7.11 -14.71 -8.67
N PHE A 257 -6.01 -13.98 -8.88
CA PHE A 257 -6.03 -12.53 -8.83
C PHE A 257 -7.00 -11.94 -9.85
N ASP A 258 -7.00 -12.47 -11.08
CA ASP A 258 -7.96 -12.04 -12.10
C ASP A 258 -9.42 -12.25 -11.66
N GLN A 259 -9.72 -13.38 -11.01
CA GLN A 259 -11.06 -13.66 -10.44
C GLN A 259 -11.41 -12.70 -9.30
N VAL A 260 -10.42 -12.32 -8.48
CA VAL A 260 -10.61 -11.30 -7.43
C VAL A 260 -10.98 -9.95 -8.05
N LEU A 261 -10.27 -9.52 -9.09
CA LEU A 261 -10.57 -8.26 -9.78
C LEU A 261 -11.95 -8.29 -10.45
N GLU A 262 -12.31 -9.41 -11.08
CA GLU A 262 -13.63 -9.62 -11.68
C GLU A 262 -14.74 -9.50 -10.62
N TYR A 263 -14.59 -10.17 -9.48
CA TYR A 263 -15.56 -10.12 -8.39
C TYR A 263 -15.73 -8.70 -7.86
N LEU A 264 -14.64 -8.02 -7.51
CA LEU A 264 -14.69 -6.67 -6.93
C LEU A 264 -15.30 -5.65 -7.91
N SER A 265 -14.98 -5.75 -9.20
CA SER A 265 -15.53 -4.88 -10.25
C SER A 265 -17.01 -5.10 -10.52
N ALA A 266 -17.53 -6.27 -10.18
CA ALA A 266 -18.95 -6.58 -10.32
C ALA A 266 -19.82 -6.06 -9.16
N GLN A 267 -19.22 -5.54 -8.08
CA GLN A 267 -19.97 -5.09 -6.91
C GLN A 267 -20.52 -3.67 -7.11
N PRO A 268 -21.85 -3.47 -7.13
CA PRO A 268 -22.45 -2.16 -7.41
C PRO A 268 -22.26 -1.15 -6.26
N ASP A 269 -21.94 -1.63 -5.06
CA ASP A 269 -21.70 -0.84 -3.86
C ASP A 269 -20.23 -0.77 -3.44
N ALA A 270 -19.32 -1.25 -4.29
CA ALA A 270 -17.89 -1.02 -4.17
C ALA A 270 -17.47 0.25 -4.92
N TRP A 271 -16.79 1.16 -4.24
CA TRP A 271 -16.07 2.24 -4.89
C TRP A 271 -14.63 1.78 -5.14
N LEU A 272 -14.36 1.28 -6.35
CA LEU A 272 -13.00 0.97 -6.79
C LEU A 272 -12.24 2.28 -7.00
N THR A 273 -11.21 2.50 -6.20
CA THR A 273 -10.59 3.82 -6.01
C THR A 273 -9.13 3.69 -5.61
N THR A 274 -8.49 4.81 -5.34
CA THR A 274 -7.13 4.91 -4.80
C THR A 274 -7.09 5.46 -3.39
N SER A 275 -5.98 5.24 -2.66
CA SER A 275 -5.78 5.76 -1.31
C SER A 275 -5.80 7.29 -1.26
N ASP A 276 -5.30 7.96 -2.30
CA ASP A 276 -5.40 9.42 -2.45
C ASP A 276 -6.85 9.90 -2.47
N GLU A 277 -7.69 9.25 -3.30
CA GLU A 277 -9.11 9.58 -3.42
C GLU A 277 -9.87 9.27 -2.14
N ILE A 278 -9.53 8.19 -1.42
CA ILE A 278 -10.09 7.88 -0.10
C ILE A 278 -9.76 8.99 0.89
N ALA A 279 -8.49 9.43 0.95
CA ALA A 279 -8.07 10.52 1.82
C ALA A 279 -8.83 11.82 1.50
N ASP A 280 -9.02 12.13 0.22
CA ASP A 280 -9.76 13.32 -0.22
C ASP A 280 -11.25 13.26 0.10
N ALA A 281 -11.88 12.10 -0.13
CA ALA A 281 -13.29 11.89 0.19
C ALA A 281 -13.55 12.00 1.69
N TRP A 282 -12.65 11.45 2.51
CA TRP A 282 -12.71 11.54 3.96
C TRP A 282 -12.61 13.00 4.44
N ARG A 283 -11.60 13.75 3.98
CA ARG A 283 -11.43 15.18 4.34
C ARG A 283 -12.66 16.00 3.98
N SER A 284 -13.14 15.81 2.76
CA SER A 284 -14.32 16.50 2.26
C SER A 284 -15.57 16.18 3.09
N ALA A 285 -15.69 14.97 3.62
CA ALA A 285 -16.79 14.58 4.49
C ALA A 285 -16.71 15.26 5.87
N CYS A 286 -15.52 15.36 6.46
CA CYS A 286 -15.31 16.02 7.74
C CYS A 286 -15.49 17.55 7.68
N GLU A 287 -15.12 18.20 6.57
CA GLU A 287 -15.30 19.66 6.41
C GLU A 287 -16.77 20.10 6.27
N ARG A 288 -17.67 19.16 5.92
CA ARG A 288 -19.11 19.43 5.76
C ARG A 288 -19.91 19.22 7.05
N GLN A 289 -19.27 18.74 8.11
CA GLN A 289 -19.86 18.51 9.44
C GLN A 289 -19.57 19.71 10.35
#